data_AF-A0A3D3XAN1-F1
#
_entry.id   AF-A0A3D3XAN1-F1
#
_cell.length_a   1.000
_cell.length_b   1.000
_cell.length_c   1.000
_cell.angle_alpha   90.00
_cell.angle_beta   90.00
_cell.angle_gamma   90.00
#
_symmetry.space_group_name_H-M   'P 1'
#
loop_
_entity.id
_entity.type
_entity.pdbx_description
1 polymer ?
#
loop_
_entity_poly.entity_id
_entity_poly.type
_entity_poly.pdbx_seq_one_letter_code
_entity_poly.pdbx_strand_id
1 'polypeptide(L)'
;MLLTSELENTFLKRGFLKFESGLDSELIKQWRDEALERIGYRRERKEEWSIDLLWMDHHRKALVSEIAPDAWTLLTEIVGGEEKIEKQTMGIESKHFTTINSFYWSDSFIINFQYGKEKPWQHPQSQGFNWHVDGSYFRHFLDSREQALLVIILWSNVETKHGGTFIAEDSPNLIAETLMENPQGIDPSEFDFQNIADQCKNFIEITGNAGDMFIIHPFMLHASSQNHSQIPRVISNPPIILKEPLNLDPDSVNHSLLEKATLNYIQGRNWVQPKPEKRSSYWWVID
;
A
#
# COMPACT_ATOMS: atom_id res chain seq x y z
N MET A 1 -12.97 -6.47 15.21
CA MET A 1 -12.74 -7.77 14.53
C MET A 1 -11.38 -8.29 14.96
N LEU A 2 -11.27 -9.57 15.30
CA LEU A 2 -9.99 -10.21 15.68
C LEU A 2 -9.43 -10.99 14.49
N LEU A 3 -8.12 -11.02 14.35
CA LEU A 3 -7.38 -11.81 13.38
C LEU A 3 -7.61 -13.32 13.65
N THR A 4 -8.32 -13.99 12.75
CA THR A 4 -8.59 -15.42 12.84
C THR A 4 -7.44 -16.22 12.21
N SER A 5 -7.28 -17.49 12.59
CA SER A 5 -6.27 -18.37 11.96
C SER A 5 -6.45 -18.53 10.43
N GLU A 6 -7.68 -18.36 9.92
CA GLU A 6 -7.92 -18.36 8.47
C GLU A 6 -7.34 -17.11 7.79
N LEU A 7 -7.52 -15.93 8.41
CA LEU A 7 -6.94 -14.68 7.93
C LEU A 7 -5.40 -14.72 8.04
N GLU A 8 -4.86 -15.23 9.15
CA GLU A 8 -3.41 -15.43 9.30
C GLU A 8 -2.84 -16.28 8.16
N ASN A 9 -3.41 -17.46 7.94
CA ASN A 9 -2.97 -18.36 6.88
C ASN A 9 -3.12 -17.73 5.49
N THR A 10 -4.16 -16.94 5.27
CA THR A 10 -4.37 -16.21 4.01
C THR A 10 -3.27 -15.18 3.78
N PHE A 11 -2.95 -14.37 4.80
CA PHE A 11 -1.89 -13.36 4.70
C PHE A 11 -0.52 -14.02 4.53
N LEU A 12 -0.20 -15.08 5.28
CA LEU A 12 1.06 -15.82 5.14
C LEU A 12 1.24 -16.44 3.75
N LYS A 13 0.14 -16.84 3.11
CA LYS A 13 0.16 -17.48 1.79
C LYS A 13 0.19 -16.48 0.64
N ARG A 14 -0.61 -15.41 0.73
CA ARG A 14 -0.85 -14.48 -0.38
C ARG A 14 -0.13 -13.14 -0.23
N GLY A 15 0.33 -12.81 0.97
CA GLY A 15 0.90 -11.51 1.28
C GLY A 15 -0.12 -10.37 1.32
N PHE A 16 -1.43 -10.65 1.31
CA PHE A 16 -2.45 -9.61 1.52
C PHE A 16 -3.79 -10.18 2.02
N LEU A 17 -4.62 -9.29 2.55
CA LEU A 17 -6.00 -9.54 2.97
C LEU A 17 -6.95 -8.50 2.35
N LYS A 18 -8.20 -8.88 2.14
CA LYS A 18 -9.32 -8.00 1.79
C LYS A 18 -10.40 -8.11 2.87
N PHE A 19 -10.96 -6.98 3.32
CA PHE A 19 -12.05 -6.93 4.30
C PHE A 19 -12.82 -5.61 4.18
N GLU A 20 -13.97 -5.53 4.83
CA GLU A 20 -14.70 -4.28 5.01
C GLU A 20 -14.06 -3.48 6.15
N SER A 21 -13.67 -2.24 5.90
CA SER A 21 -12.99 -1.38 6.89
C SER A 21 -13.88 -0.98 8.08
N GLY A 22 -15.20 -1.10 7.95
CA GLY A 22 -16.16 -0.59 8.92
C GLY A 22 -16.37 0.93 8.87
N LEU A 23 -15.81 1.61 7.87
CA LEU A 23 -16.06 3.04 7.63
C LEU A 23 -17.55 3.30 7.38
N ASP A 24 -18.06 4.36 8.00
CA ASP A 24 -19.43 4.80 7.79
C ASP A 24 -19.67 5.25 6.33
N SER A 25 -20.79 4.83 5.76
CA SER A 25 -21.10 5.10 4.35
C SER A 25 -21.30 6.59 4.04
N GLU A 26 -21.81 7.38 4.99
CA GLU A 26 -21.95 8.82 4.83
C GLU A 26 -20.58 9.51 4.89
N LEU A 27 -19.68 9.05 5.77
CA LEU A 27 -18.29 9.54 5.81
C LEU A 27 -17.58 9.28 4.48
N ILE A 28 -17.67 8.06 3.95
CA ILE A 28 -17.08 7.68 2.65
C ILE A 28 -17.61 8.60 1.55
N LYS A 29 -18.94 8.76 1.48
CA LYS A 29 -19.61 9.61 0.49
C LYS A 29 -19.15 11.07 0.63
N GLN A 30 -19.16 11.60 1.85
CA GLN A 30 -18.81 12.98 2.13
C GLN A 30 -17.39 13.30 1.68
N TRP A 31 -16.40 12.53 2.15
CA TRP A 31 -15.00 12.81 1.81
C TRP A 31 -14.74 12.71 0.31
N ARG A 32 -15.30 11.69 -0.34
CA ARG A 32 -15.21 11.53 -1.79
C ARG A 32 -15.80 12.72 -2.54
N ASP A 33 -17.04 13.10 -2.22
CA ASP A 33 -17.76 14.14 -2.96
C ASP A 33 -17.09 15.51 -2.76
N GLU A 34 -16.66 15.83 -1.53
CA GLU A 34 -15.95 17.08 -1.23
C GLU A 34 -14.56 17.14 -1.87
N ALA A 35 -13.83 16.01 -1.95
CA ALA A 35 -12.54 15.98 -2.65
C ALA A 35 -12.70 16.22 -4.16
N LEU A 36 -13.71 15.62 -4.79
CA LEU A 36 -14.06 15.89 -6.19
C LEU A 36 -14.51 17.34 -6.41
N GLU A 37 -15.28 17.90 -5.46
CA GLU A 37 -15.68 19.29 -5.52
C GLU A 37 -14.49 20.25 -5.44
N ARG A 38 -13.54 19.98 -4.52
CA ARG A 38 -12.34 20.79 -4.27
C ARG A 38 -11.48 20.97 -5.51
N ILE A 39 -11.42 19.96 -6.37
CA ILE A 39 -10.66 19.98 -7.63
C ILE A 39 -11.50 20.47 -8.82
N GLY A 40 -12.75 20.87 -8.58
CA GLY A 40 -13.66 21.37 -9.61
C GLY A 40 -14.28 20.29 -10.50
N TYR A 41 -14.13 19.01 -10.18
CA TYR A 41 -14.78 17.94 -10.94
C TYR A 41 -16.30 18.05 -10.79
N ARG A 42 -17.02 17.93 -11.91
CA ARG A 42 -18.49 17.93 -11.98
C ARG A 42 -18.92 16.80 -12.89
N ARG A 43 -19.72 15.87 -12.37
CA ARG A 43 -20.15 14.68 -13.11
C ARG A 43 -20.91 15.03 -14.38
N GLU A 44 -21.70 16.09 -14.34
CA GLU A 44 -22.50 16.59 -15.46
C GLU A 44 -21.66 17.21 -16.59
N ARG A 45 -20.40 17.56 -16.29
CA ARG A 45 -19.43 18.15 -17.23
C ARG A 45 -18.17 17.29 -17.37
N LYS A 46 -18.29 15.97 -17.21
CA LYS A 46 -17.15 15.04 -17.30
C LYS A 46 -16.38 15.14 -18.63
N GLU A 47 -17.05 15.55 -19.71
CA GLU A 47 -16.44 15.75 -21.03
C GLU A 47 -15.44 16.93 -21.05
N GLU A 48 -15.58 17.88 -20.12
CA GLU A 48 -14.65 19.01 -19.94
C GLU A 48 -13.42 18.63 -19.10
N TRP A 49 -13.43 17.45 -18.46
CA TRP A 49 -12.36 17.01 -17.57
C TRP A 49 -11.18 16.41 -18.34
N SER A 50 -9.97 16.92 -18.07
CA SER A 50 -8.75 16.56 -18.81
C SER A 50 -7.70 15.82 -17.98
N ILE A 51 -7.87 15.72 -16.66
CA ILE A 51 -6.90 15.06 -15.78
C ILE A 51 -7.20 13.57 -15.73
N ASP A 52 -6.24 12.76 -16.18
CA ASP A 52 -6.40 11.30 -16.24
C ASP A 52 -6.28 10.61 -14.88
N LEU A 53 -5.29 11.01 -14.11
CA LEU A 53 -4.93 10.46 -12.79
C LEU A 53 -4.39 11.60 -11.92
N LEU A 54 -4.91 11.71 -10.70
CA LEU A 54 -4.55 12.75 -9.75
C LEU A 54 -4.17 12.13 -8.41
N TRP A 55 -3.09 12.62 -7.82
CA TRP A 55 -2.70 12.36 -6.44
C TRP A 55 -2.93 13.64 -5.62
N MET A 56 -3.57 13.51 -4.47
CA MET A 56 -3.95 14.64 -3.62
C MET A 56 -3.22 14.59 -2.28
N ASP A 57 -2.82 15.75 -1.76
CA ASP A 57 -2.33 15.87 -0.40
C ASP A 57 -3.49 15.95 0.61
N HIS A 58 -3.18 15.83 1.90
CA HIS A 58 -4.15 15.82 2.96
C HIS A 58 -4.90 17.14 3.09
N HIS A 59 -6.22 17.08 3.19
CA HIS A 59 -7.06 18.20 3.63
C HIS A 59 -7.87 17.85 4.87
N ARG A 60 -8.38 16.61 4.95
CA ARG A 60 -9.08 16.04 6.10
C ARG A 60 -8.29 14.87 6.65
N LYS A 61 -8.28 14.72 7.97
CA LYS A 61 -7.68 13.58 8.67
C LYS A 61 -8.60 13.15 9.81
N ALA A 62 -8.62 11.86 10.11
CA ALA A 62 -9.33 11.29 11.24
C ALA A 62 -8.55 10.10 11.79
N LEU A 63 -8.64 9.89 13.11
CA LEU A 63 -8.00 8.75 13.77
C LEU A 63 -8.62 7.46 13.27
N VAL A 64 -7.80 6.52 12.81
CA VAL A 64 -8.27 5.23 12.28
C VAL A 64 -9.05 4.47 13.35
N SER A 65 -8.58 4.52 14.60
CA SER A 65 -9.24 3.90 15.75
C SER A 65 -10.63 4.45 16.06
N GLU A 66 -10.95 5.66 15.60
CA GLU A 66 -12.26 6.28 15.80
C GLU A 66 -13.23 5.99 14.65
N ILE A 67 -12.75 6.07 13.40
CA ILE A 67 -13.61 5.92 12.21
C ILE A 67 -13.69 4.49 11.68
N ALA A 68 -12.75 3.63 12.05
CA ALA A 68 -12.63 2.25 11.59
C ALA A 68 -11.93 1.37 12.65
N PRO A 69 -12.48 1.26 13.89
CA PRO A 69 -11.82 0.60 15.01
C PRO A 69 -11.42 -0.85 14.72
N ASP A 70 -12.27 -1.59 14.01
CA ASP A 70 -12.01 -2.98 13.65
C ASP A 70 -10.85 -3.12 12.66
N ALA A 71 -10.76 -2.20 11.69
CA ALA A 71 -9.63 -2.15 10.77
C ALA A 71 -8.33 -1.79 11.49
N TRP A 72 -8.39 -0.88 12.48
CA TRP A 72 -7.24 -0.53 13.31
C TRP A 72 -6.75 -1.71 14.15
N THR A 73 -7.66 -2.46 14.79
CA THR A 73 -7.31 -3.70 15.49
C THR A 73 -6.60 -4.68 14.58
N LEU A 74 -7.12 -4.91 13.37
CA LEU A 74 -6.50 -5.84 12.43
C LEU A 74 -5.10 -5.38 11.99
N LEU A 75 -4.92 -4.09 11.67
CA LEU A 75 -3.61 -3.53 11.32
C LEU A 75 -2.59 -3.73 12.43
N THR A 76 -2.97 -3.40 13.67
CA THR A 76 -2.09 -3.49 14.84
C THR A 76 -1.75 -4.94 15.18
N GLU A 77 -2.70 -5.88 15.07
CA GLU A 77 -2.43 -7.32 15.25
C GLU A 77 -1.42 -7.86 14.23
N ILE A 78 -1.53 -7.45 12.96
CA ILE A 78 -0.63 -7.92 11.89
C ILE A 78 0.82 -7.48 12.14
N VAL A 79 1.03 -6.23 12.58
CA VAL A 79 2.38 -5.71 12.88
C VAL A 79 2.88 -6.11 14.27
N GLY A 80 2.03 -6.73 15.09
CA GLY A 80 2.40 -7.27 16.40
C GLY A 80 2.33 -6.26 17.54
N GLY A 81 1.38 -5.31 17.47
CA GLY A 81 1.04 -4.35 18.52
C GLY A 81 1.04 -2.90 18.07
N GLU A 82 0.09 -2.10 18.58
CA GLU A 82 0.03 -0.65 18.33
C GLU A 82 1.30 0.06 18.81
N GLU A 83 1.91 -0.42 19.89
CA GLU A 83 3.12 0.14 20.47
C GLU A 83 4.34 0.05 19.54
N LYS A 84 4.30 -0.81 18.51
CA LYS A 84 5.35 -0.90 17.48
C LYS A 84 5.21 0.15 16.39
N ILE A 85 4.06 0.80 16.24
CA ILE A 85 3.81 1.79 15.19
C ILE A 85 4.43 3.15 15.57
N GLU A 86 5.07 3.81 14.62
CA GLU A 86 5.64 5.16 14.84
C GLU A 86 4.52 6.17 15.11
N LYS A 87 4.68 6.92 16.20
CA LYS A 87 3.69 7.90 16.66
C LYS A 87 3.96 9.29 16.10
N GLN A 88 5.21 9.55 15.74
CA GLN A 88 5.60 10.82 15.15
C GLN A 88 5.05 10.94 13.73
N THR A 89 4.77 12.18 13.34
CA THR A 89 4.44 12.49 11.95
C THR A 89 5.74 12.68 11.19
N MET A 90 5.91 11.92 10.11
CA MET A 90 7.07 12.02 9.22
C MET A 90 6.74 12.90 8.03
N GLY A 91 7.57 13.89 7.72
CA GLY A 91 7.53 14.66 6.47
C GLY A 91 8.31 13.95 5.37
N ILE A 92 7.79 14.01 4.15
CA ILE A 92 8.43 13.45 2.95
C ILE A 92 8.33 14.42 1.78
N GLU A 93 9.29 14.33 0.85
CA GLU A 93 9.15 14.97 -0.46
C GLU A 93 8.42 14.03 -1.42
N SER A 94 7.18 14.38 -1.78
CA SER A 94 6.34 13.55 -2.64
C SER A 94 5.37 14.40 -3.47
N LYS A 95 4.93 13.85 -4.61
CA LYS A 95 3.88 14.43 -5.45
C LYS A 95 2.47 14.07 -4.98
N HIS A 96 2.35 13.19 -3.99
CA HIS A 96 1.07 12.70 -3.49
C HIS A 96 0.70 13.36 -2.16
N PHE A 97 1.25 12.87 -1.05
CA PHE A 97 1.08 13.46 0.27
C PHE A 97 2.43 13.83 0.88
N THR A 98 2.46 14.89 1.67
CA THR A 98 3.71 15.44 2.23
C THR A 98 4.03 14.95 3.64
N THR A 99 3.10 14.23 4.27
CA THR A 99 3.25 13.72 5.64
C THR A 99 2.78 12.28 5.77
N ILE A 100 3.37 11.51 6.68
CA ILE A 100 2.94 10.16 7.05
C ILE A 100 2.69 10.15 8.55
N ASN A 101 1.50 9.72 8.96
CA ASN A 101 1.22 9.32 10.32
C ASN A 101 0.24 8.15 10.28
N SER A 102 0.70 6.96 10.66
CA SER A 102 -0.07 5.71 10.53
C SER A 102 -1.33 5.66 11.37
N PHE A 103 -1.49 6.55 12.36
CA PHE A 103 -2.69 6.65 13.20
C PHE A 103 -3.86 7.39 12.52
N TYR A 104 -3.61 8.02 11.36
CA TYR A 104 -4.62 8.80 10.66
C TYR A 104 -4.86 8.28 9.25
N TRP A 105 -6.13 8.19 8.89
CA TRP A 105 -6.54 8.19 7.49
C TRP A 105 -6.99 9.57 7.08
N SER A 106 -6.87 9.83 5.78
CA SER A 106 -7.07 11.15 5.22
C SER A 106 -7.62 11.08 3.81
N ASP A 107 -8.08 12.21 3.31
CA ASP A 107 -8.51 12.38 1.93
C ASP A 107 -7.35 12.66 0.95
N SER A 108 -6.15 12.17 1.25
CA SER A 108 -5.01 12.13 0.34
C SER A 108 -5.26 11.10 -0.77
N PHE A 109 -6.27 11.34 -1.60
CA PHE A 109 -6.76 10.38 -2.56
C PHE A 109 -5.88 10.25 -3.80
N ILE A 110 -5.89 9.04 -4.35
CA ILE A 110 -5.50 8.75 -5.72
C ILE A 110 -6.79 8.59 -6.52
N ILE A 111 -7.05 9.54 -7.41
CA ILE A 111 -8.26 9.58 -8.24
C ILE A 111 -7.90 9.27 -9.69
N ASN A 112 -8.33 8.10 -10.14
CA ASN A 112 -8.20 7.66 -11.52
C ASN A 112 -9.49 7.98 -12.28
N PHE A 113 -9.47 9.00 -13.12
CA PHE A 113 -10.63 9.41 -13.92
C PHE A 113 -10.75 8.58 -15.18
N GLN A 114 -9.63 8.41 -15.88
CA GLN A 114 -9.59 7.85 -17.23
C GLN A 114 -8.17 7.43 -17.65
N TYR A 115 -7.28 7.13 -16.70
CA TYR A 115 -5.90 6.74 -17.00
C TYR A 115 -5.87 5.63 -18.05
N GLY A 116 -5.12 5.87 -19.13
CA GLY A 116 -4.94 4.90 -20.21
C GLY A 116 -6.20 4.57 -21.02
N LYS A 117 -7.24 5.43 -20.98
CA LYS A 117 -8.50 5.24 -21.75
C LYS A 117 -8.29 5.09 -23.25
N GLU A 118 -7.27 5.76 -23.80
CA GLU A 118 -6.98 5.80 -25.25
C GLU A 118 -6.36 4.50 -25.78
N LYS A 119 -5.92 3.60 -24.90
CA LYS A 119 -5.37 2.30 -25.27
C LYS A 119 -6.39 1.19 -24.97
N PRO A 120 -6.36 0.06 -25.70
CA PRO A 120 -7.14 -1.12 -25.34
C PRO A 120 -6.89 -1.52 -23.89
N TRP A 121 -7.93 -1.96 -23.19
CA TRP A 121 -7.79 -2.50 -21.84
C TRP A 121 -6.94 -3.76 -21.84
N GLN A 122 -5.99 -3.83 -20.93
CA GLN A 122 -5.12 -4.99 -20.74
C GLN A 122 -5.46 -5.66 -19.41
N HIS A 123 -5.60 -6.99 -19.43
CA HIS A 123 -5.70 -7.79 -18.22
C HIS A 123 -4.41 -7.63 -17.37
N PRO A 124 -4.46 -7.85 -16.05
CA PRO A 124 -3.25 -7.88 -15.22
C PRO A 124 -2.18 -8.82 -15.79
N GLN A 125 -1.00 -8.28 -16.06
CA GLN A 125 0.16 -8.99 -16.62
C GLN A 125 1.45 -8.20 -16.33
N SER A 126 2.61 -8.80 -16.56
CA SER A 126 3.90 -8.15 -16.29
C SER A 126 4.18 -6.93 -17.18
N GLN A 127 3.78 -6.97 -18.45
CA GLN A 127 4.13 -5.95 -19.44
C GLN A 127 3.11 -4.81 -19.53
N GLY A 128 3.60 -3.60 -19.77
CA GLY A 128 2.75 -2.43 -20.06
C GLY A 128 2.27 -1.64 -18.84
N PHE A 129 2.78 -1.96 -17.65
CA PHE A 129 2.44 -1.30 -16.39
C PHE A 129 3.68 -0.84 -15.65
N ASN A 130 3.56 0.25 -14.90
CA ASN A 130 4.64 0.74 -14.04
C ASN A 130 4.62 0.01 -12.70
N TRP A 131 5.10 -1.23 -12.69
CA TRP A 131 5.22 -2.05 -11.48
C TRP A 131 6.21 -1.42 -10.50
N HIS A 132 5.84 -1.37 -9.23
CA HIS A 132 6.69 -0.88 -8.14
C HIS A 132 6.24 -1.43 -6.80
N VAL A 133 7.10 -1.29 -5.79
CA VAL A 133 6.70 -1.24 -4.38
C VAL A 133 6.81 0.20 -3.89
N ASP A 134 6.02 0.57 -2.88
CA ASP A 134 6.12 1.89 -2.27
C ASP A 134 7.39 2.01 -1.42
N GLY A 135 7.97 3.21 -1.35
CA GLY A 135 9.15 3.49 -0.53
C GLY A 135 10.20 4.41 -1.15
N SER A 136 9.79 5.37 -1.99
CA SER A 136 10.71 6.33 -2.63
C SER A 136 11.51 7.21 -1.67
N TYR A 137 11.21 7.15 -0.37
CA TYR A 137 11.77 7.97 0.70
C TYR A 137 12.71 7.19 1.63
N PHE A 138 13.17 6.00 1.27
CA PHE A 138 14.21 5.28 2.02
C PHE A 138 14.95 4.24 1.16
N ARG A 139 16.15 3.85 1.60
CA ARG A 139 16.86 2.69 1.03
C ARG A 139 16.23 1.41 1.56
N HIS A 140 15.81 0.54 0.66
CA HIS A 140 15.07 -0.67 1.02
C HIS A 140 15.98 -1.75 1.59
N PHE A 141 15.53 -2.37 2.67
CA PHE A 141 16.07 -3.56 3.28
C PHE A 141 14.93 -4.55 3.54
N LEU A 142 15.29 -5.82 3.82
CA LEU A 142 14.31 -6.84 4.21
C LEU A 142 13.51 -6.48 5.45
N ASP A 143 14.12 -5.73 6.36
CA ASP A 143 13.54 -5.36 7.65
C ASP A 143 13.16 -3.87 7.75
N SER A 144 13.04 -3.17 6.62
CA SER A 144 12.72 -1.73 6.61
C SER A 144 11.49 -1.41 7.46
N ARG A 145 11.65 -0.42 8.35
CA ARG A 145 10.57 0.08 9.22
C ARG A 145 9.69 1.11 8.53
N GLU A 146 10.21 1.70 7.47
CA GLU A 146 9.67 2.86 6.78
C GLU A 146 8.44 2.54 5.95
N GLN A 147 8.21 1.27 5.62
CA GLN A 147 7.01 0.78 4.95
C GLN A 147 6.76 -0.67 5.42
N ALA A 148 6.04 -0.83 6.52
CA ALA A 148 5.73 -2.13 7.09
C ALA A 148 4.46 -2.75 6.48
N LEU A 149 3.46 -1.94 6.13
CA LEU A 149 2.29 -2.38 5.37
C LEU A 149 1.89 -1.31 4.36
N LEU A 150 1.40 -1.75 3.20
CA LEU A 150 0.62 -0.93 2.29
C LEU A 150 -0.87 -1.20 2.56
N VAL A 151 -1.63 -0.16 2.86
CA VAL A 151 -3.08 -0.27 3.06
C VAL A 151 -3.77 0.41 1.90
N ILE A 152 -4.63 -0.27 1.15
CA ILE A 152 -5.47 0.37 0.12
C ILE A 152 -6.90 0.43 0.60
N ILE A 153 -7.52 1.60 0.60
CA ILE A 153 -8.93 1.80 0.97
C ILE A 153 -9.69 2.26 -0.27
N LEU A 154 -10.81 1.60 -0.57
CA LEU A 154 -11.70 1.98 -1.67
C LEU A 154 -12.71 3.01 -1.17
N TRP A 155 -12.69 4.22 -1.73
CA TRP A 155 -13.67 5.29 -1.44
C TRP A 155 -14.78 5.39 -2.49
N SER A 156 -14.69 4.54 -3.51
CA SER A 156 -15.69 4.32 -4.56
C SER A 156 -15.75 2.84 -4.89
N ASN A 157 -16.87 2.36 -5.45
CA ASN A 157 -16.92 1.01 -6.00
C ASN A 157 -15.91 0.86 -7.15
N VAL A 158 -15.23 -0.27 -7.18
CA VAL A 158 -14.22 -0.63 -8.18
C VAL A 158 -14.59 -1.99 -8.74
N GLU A 159 -15.08 -1.99 -9.98
CA GLU A 159 -15.29 -3.21 -10.76
C GLU A 159 -14.13 -3.41 -11.74
N THR A 160 -14.12 -4.54 -12.44
CA THR A 160 -13.14 -4.79 -13.49
C THR A 160 -13.16 -3.67 -14.53
N LYS A 161 -11.97 -3.18 -14.92
CA LYS A 161 -11.80 -2.03 -15.85
C LYS A 161 -12.18 -0.66 -15.27
N HIS A 162 -12.45 -0.56 -13.97
CA HIS A 162 -12.63 0.74 -13.28
C HIS A 162 -11.28 1.34 -12.85
N GLY A 163 -10.18 0.78 -13.36
CA GLY A 163 -8.84 1.16 -12.96
C GLY A 163 -8.46 0.60 -11.59
N GLY A 164 -8.92 -0.57 -11.17
CA GLY A 164 -8.50 -1.16 -9.90
C GLY A 164 -6.99 -1.38 -9.84
N THR A 165 -6.35 -1.19 -8.68
CA THR A 165 -4.89 -1.41 -8.55
C THR A 165 -4.55 -2.85 -8.94
N PHE A 166 -3.59 -3.05 -9.84
CA PHE A 166 -3.09 -4.38 -10.14
C PHE A 166 -2.03 -4.76 -9.12
N ILE A 167 -2.01 -6.02 -8.68
CA ILE A 167 -0.97 -6.58 -7.81
C ILE A 167 -0.42 -7.88 -8.39
N ALA A 168 0.84 -8.20 -8.08
CA ALA A 168 1.49 -9.45 -8.46
C ALA A 168 1.71 -10.32 -7.21
N GLU A 169 0.83 -11.29 -6.95
CA GLU A 169 0.75 -12.04 -5.69
C GLU A 169 2.02 -12.79 -5.31
N ASP A 170 2.83 -13.19 -6.30
CA ASP A 170 4.08 -13.92 -6.10
C ASP A 170 5.32 -13.02 -5.97
N SER A 171 5.20 -11.71 -6.20
CA SER A 171 6.33 -10.79 -6.11
C SER A 171 6.97 -10.67 -4.72
N PRO A 172 6.27 -10.86 -3.57
CA PRO A 172 6.93 -10.73 -2.27
C PRO A 172 8.12 -11.68 -2.10
N ASN A 173 8.04 -12.89 -2.67
CA ASN A 173 9.17 -13.84 -2.68
C ASN A 173 10.36 -13.30 -3.47
N LEU A 174 10.11 -12.77 -4.66
CA LEU A 174 11.15 -12.29 -5.57
C LEU A 174 11.81 -11.00 -5.07
N ILE A 175 11.03 -10.09 -4.48
CA ILE A 175 11.56 -8.89 -3.82
C ILE A 175 12.41 -9.28 -2.60
N ALA A 176 11.94 -10.21 -1.78
CA ALA A 176 12.71 -10.70 -0.64
C ALA A 176 14.02 -11.37 -1.08
N GLU A 177 13.99 -12.17 -2.15
CA GLU A 177 15.19 -12.77 -2.75
C GLU A 177 16.16 -11.71 -3.27
N THR A 178 15.66 -10.70 -4.01
CA THR A 178 16.47 -9.59 -4.50
C THR A 178 17.17 -8.85 -3.34
N LEU A 179 16.45 -8.60 -2.25
CA LEU A 179 17.02 -7.93 -1.06
C LEU A 179 17.98 -8.83 -0.27
N MET A 180 17.76 -10.15 -0.23
CA MET A 180 18.72 -11.12 0.34
C MET A 180 20.06 -11.08 -0.40
N GLU A 181 20.03 -10.95 -1.72
CA GLU A 181 21.21 -10.86 -2.57
C GLU A 181 21.92 -9.49 -2.48
N ASN A 182 21.24 -8.49 -1.88
CA ASN A 182 21.72 -7.12 -1.74
C ASN A 182 21.69 -6.66 -0.27
N PRO A 183 22.51 -7.25 0.62
CA PRO A 183 22.50 -6.94 2.05
C PRO A 183 22.89 -5.49 2.40
N GLN A 184 23.49 -4.76 1.45
CA GLN A 184 23.76 -3.32 1.54
C GLN A 184 22.52 -2.43 1.34
N GLY A 185 21.38 -3.03 1.01
CA GLY A 185 20.14 -2.37 0.63
C GLY A 185 20.14 -1.92 -0.83
N ILE A 186 18.97 -1.53 -1.31
CA ILE A 186 18.76 -1.05 -2.70
C ILE A 186 18.08 0.30 -2.62
N ASP A 187 18.65 1.31 -3.30
CA ASP A 187 17.99 2.62 -3.39
C ASP A 187 16.74 2.51 -4.28
N PRO A 188 15.66 3.26 -4.02
CA PRO A 188 14.40 3.12 -4.76
C PRO A 188 14.55 3.25 -6.28
N SER A 189 15.50 4.08 -6.74
CA SER A 189 15.80 4.28 -8.16
C SER A 189 16.59 3.16 -8.82
N GLU A 190 17.13 2.22 -8.04
CA GLU A 190 17.99 1.13 -8.51
C GLU A 190 17.22 -0.21 -8.65
N PHE A 191 15.98 -0.29 -8.17
CA PHE A 191 15.15 -1.47 -8.35
C PHE A 191 14.76 -1.68 -9.82
N ASP A 192 15.05 -2.87 -10.33
CA ASP A 192 14.50 -3.35 -11.60
C ASP A 192 13.16 -4.07 -11.37
N PHE A 193 12.13 -3.28 -11.05
CA PHE A 193 10.79 -3.81 -10.80
C PHE A 193 10.19 -4.51 -12.01
N GLN A 194 10.55 -4.10 -13.24
CA GLN A 194 10.05 -4.74 -14.44
C GLN A 194 10.60 -6.15 -14.59
N ASN A 195 11.92 -6.35 -14.37
CA ASN A 195 12.51 -7.68 -14.39
C ASN A 195 11.92 -8.60 -13.30
N ILE A 196 11.56 -8.06 -12.13
CA ILE A 196 10.86 -8.82 -11.09
C ILE A 196 9.44 -9.17 -11.53
N ALA A 197 8.70 -8.20 -12.09
CA ALA A 197 7.35 -8.43 -12.61
C ALA A 197 7.34 -9.50 -13.72
N ASP A 198 8.34 -9.54 -14.59
CA ASP A 198 8.44 -10.54 -15.67
C ASP A 198 8.65 -11.97 -15.20
N GLN A 199 9.07 -12.14 -13.94
CA GLN A 199 9.19 -13.45 -13.29
C GLN A 199 7.90 -13.85 -12.55
N CYS A 200 7.02 -12.88 -12.27
CA CYS A 200 5.74 -13.13 -11.62
C CYS A 200 4.76 -13.82 -12.58
N LYS A 201 3.85 -14.62 -12.00
CA LYS A 201 2.85 -15.41 -12.74
C LYS A 201 1.43 -15.10 -12.31
N ASN A 202 1.23 -14.58 -11.11
CA ASN A 202 -0.10 -14.41 -10.52
C ASN A 202 -0.40 -12.92 -10.39
N PHE A 203 -1.12 -12.39 -11.37
CA PHE A 203 -1.54 -11.00 -11.38
C PHE A 203 -3.05 -10.91 -11.16
N ILE A 204 -3.47 -9.99 -10.30
CA ILE A 204 -4.90 -9.75 -10.04
C ILE A 204 -5.21 -8.26 -10.06
N GLU A 205 -6.46 -7.94 -10.40
CA GLU A 205 -7.03 -6.60 -10.22
C GLU A 205 -7.73 -6.51 -8.87
N ILE A 206 -7.41 -5.47 -8.09
CA ILE A 206 -8.13 -5.14 -6.87
C ILE A 206 -9.50 -4.55 -7.23
N THR A 207 -10.56 -5.31 -6.93
CA THR A 207 -11.96 -4.90 -7.09
C THR A 207 -12.72 -5.01 -5.76
N GLY A 208 -13.72 -4.16 -5.56
CA GLY A 208 -14.50 -4.13 -4.34
C GLY A 208 -15.51 -2.98 -4.27
N ASN A 209 -16.21 -2.91 -3.15
CA ASN A 209 -17.14 -1.83 -2.86
C ASN A 209 -16.43 -0.68 -2.14
N ALA A 210 -17.02 0.51 -2.17
CA ALA A 210 -16.59 1.60 -1.31
C ALA A 210 -16.68 1.15 0.17
N GLY A 211 -15.61 1.37 0.94
CA GLY A 211 -15.45 0.86 2.30
C GLY A 211 -14.62 -0.43 2.39
N ASP A 212 -14.38 -1.14 1.28
CA ASP A 212 -13.43 -2.25 1.28
C ASP A 212 -11.99 -1.74 1.47
N MET A 213 -11.19 -2.51 2.20
CA MET A 213 -9.79 -2.25 2.45
C MET A 213 -8.94 -3.50 2.15
N PHE A 214 -7.72 -3.26 1.72
CA PHE A 214 -6.70 -4.26 1.48
C PHE A 214 -5.50 -3.97 2.37
N ILE A 215 -5.05 -4.95 3.15
CA ILE A 215 -3.78 -4.88 3.89
C ILE A 215 -2.79 -5.73 3.13
N ILE A 216 -1.70 -5.12 2.69
CA ILE A 216 -0.78 -5.69 1.71
C ILE A 216 0.64 -5.66 2.27
N HIS A 217 1.35 -6.77 2.11
CA HIS A 217 2.77 -6.89 2.44
C HIS A 217 3.58 -5.87 1.61
N PRO A 218 4.61 -5.19 2.18
CA PRO A 218 5.30 -4.10 1.52
C PRO A 218 6.09 -4.52 0.27
N PHE A 219 6.33 -5.82 0.11
CA PHE A 219 7.00 -6.40 -1.06
C PHE A 219 6.05 -6.78 -2.21
N MET A 220 4.76 -6.46 -2.10
CA MET A 220 3.79 -6.68 -3.15
C MET A 220 3.97 -5.62 -4.25
N LEU A 221 4.42 -6.06 -5.42
CA LEU A 221 4.46 -5.24 -6.62
C LEU A 221 3.02 -4.88 -6.97
N HIS A 222 2.83 -3.60 -7.26
CA HIS A 222 1.55 -3.06 -7.64
C HIS A 222 1.71 -1.99 -8.72
N ALA A 223 0.61 -1.74 -9.44
CA ALA A 223 0.56 -0.75 -10.50
C ALA A 223 -0.82 -0.13 -10.64
N SER A 224 -0.86 1.13 -11.07
CA SER A 224 -2.09 1.73 -11.57
C SER A 224 -2.53 1.05 -12.86
N SER A 225 -3.82 0.72 -12.97
CA SER A 225 -4.41 0.14 -14.17
C SER A 225 -5.33 1.12 -14.90
N GLN A 226 -5.72 0.74 -16.10
CA GLN A 226 -6.53 1.56 -16.98
C GLN A 226 -7.97 1.69 -16.47
N ASN A 227 -8.51 2.91 -16.49
CA ASN A 227 -9.93 3.16 -16.18
C ASN A 227 -10.72 3.40 -17.47
N HIS A 228 -11.53 2.41 -17.87
CA HIS A 228 -12.43 2.50 -19.01
C HIS A 228 -13.90 2.67 -18.61
N SER A 229 -14.19 2.81 -17.32
CA SER A 229 -15.56 2.97 -16.81
C SER A 229 -16.15 4.36 -17.04
N GLN A 230 -15.29 5.38 -17.25
CA GLN A 230 -15.64 6.80 -17.24
C GLN A 230 -16.23 7.29 -15.91
N ILE A 231 -16.02 6.52 -14.83
CA ILE A 231 -16.40 6.87 -13.46
C ILE A 231 -15.09 7.05 -12.68
N PRO A 232 -14.90 8.18 -11.97
CA PRO A 232 -13.71 8.38 -11.16
C PRO A 232 -13.58 7.30 -10.09
N ARG A 233 -12.47 6.58 -10.11
CA ARG A 233 -12.08 5.62 -9.06
C ARG A 233 -11.27 6.36 -8.01
N VAL A 234 -11.75 6.36 -6.77
CA VAL A 234 -11.16 7.07 -5.64
C VAL A 234 -10.66 6.05 -4.62
N ILE A 235 -9.36 6.07 -4.34
CA ILE A 235 -8.73 5.26 -3.28
C ILE A 235 -7.80 6.12 -2.43
N SER A 236 -7.39 5.62 -1.27
CA SER A 236 -6.17 6.07 -0.59
C SER A 236 -5.27 4.87 -0.35
N ASN A 237 -3.95 5.10 -0.21
CA ASN A 237 -2.96 4.06 0.07
C ASN A 237 -2.04 4.36 1.28
N PRO A 238 -2.57 4.68 2.49
CA PRO A 238 -1.71 5.08 3.61
C PRO A 238 -0.74 3.97 4.03
N PRO A 239 0.55 4.28 4.27
CA PRO A 239 1.51 3.31 4.76
C PRO A 239 1.41 3.12 6.29
N ILE A 240 1.73 1.91 6.75
CA ILE A 240 2.06 1.68 8.17
C ILE A 240 3.56 1.73 8.33
N ILE A 241 4.03 2.54 9.28
CA ILE A 241 5.44 2.70 9.59
C ILE A 241 5.71 2.28 11.04
N LEU A 242 6.81 1.56 11.26
CA LEU A 242 7.17 1.05 12.59
C LEU A 242 8.18 1.95 13.28
N LYS A 243 8.33 1.79 14.59
CA LYS A 243 9.37 2.41 15.44
C LYS A 243 10.73 1.76 15.29
N GLU A 244 10.79 0.49 14.96
CA GLU A 244 12.02 -0.28 14.83
C GLU A 244 11.93 -1.15 13.58
N PRO A 245 13.08 -1.52 12.98
CA PRO A 245 13.12 -2.51 11.91
C PRO A 245 12.40 -3.81 12.30
N LEU A 246 11.90 -4.55 11.30
CA LEU A 246 11.29 -5.86 11.51
C LEU A 246 12.28 -6.79 12.21
N ASN A 247 11.80 -7.55 13.20
CA ASN A 247 12.60 -8.61 13.78
C ASN A 247 12.53 -9.86 12.90
N LEU A 248 13.63 -10.17 12.22
CA LEU A 248 13.76 -11.35 11.36
C LEU A 248 14.78 -12.36 11.91
N ASP A 249 15.03 -12.35 13.22
CA ASP A 249 15.81 -13.38 13.90
C ASP A 249 14.97 -14.68 13.99
N PRO A 250 15.33 -15.76 13.27
CA PRO A 250 14.52 -16.98 13.24
C PRO A 250 14.34 -17.65 14.61
N ASP A 251 15.22 -17.37 15.58
CA ASP A 251 15.14 -17.92 16.94
C ASP A 251 14.22 -17.10 17.87
N SER A 252 13.69 -15.95 17.41
CA SER A 252 12.77 -15.16 18.20
C SER A 252 11.40 -15.82 18.35
N VAL A 253 10.86 -15.81 19.56
CA VAL A 253 9.57 -16.45 19.89
C VAL A 253 8.35 -15.56 19.64
N ASN A 254 8.54 -14.26 19.41
CA ASN A 254 7.48 -13.24 19.38
C ASN A 254 7.35 -12.52 18.04
N HIS A 255 7.47 -13.25 16.93
CA HIS A 255 7.26 -12.69 15.60
C HIS A 255 5.80 -12.24 15.39
N SER A 256 5.62 -11.03 14.88
CA SER A 256 4.36 -10.55 14.31
C SER A 256 3.97 -11.35 13.07
N LEU A 257 2.73 -11.20 12.60
CA LEU A 257 2.30 -11.85 11.36
C LEU A 257 3.11 -11.36 10.14
N LEU A 258 3.42 -10.06 10.10
CA LEU A 258 4.26 -9.47 9.07
C LEU A 258 5.69 -10.05 9.09
N GLU A 259 6.30 -10.18 10.26
CA GLU A 259 7.63 -10.78 10.43
C GLU A 259 7.61 -12.26 9.99
N LYS A 260 6.59 -13.03 10.38
CA LYS A 260 6.40 -14.42 9.93
C LYS A 260 6.25 -14.53 8.41
N ALA A 261 5.45 -13.65 7.80
CA ALA A 261 5.29 -13.62 6.35
C ALA A 261 6.62 -13.33 5.64
N THR A 262 7.39 -12.37 6.15
CA THR A 262 8.72 -12.01 5.61
C THR A 262 9.70 -13.18 5.74
N LEU A 263 9.74 -13.85 6.91
CA LEU A 263 10.58 -15.02 7.17
C LEU A 263 10.27 -16.19 6.22
N ASN A 264 8.98 -16.42 5.90
CA ASN A 264 8.57 -17.45 4.95
C ASN A 264 9.17 -17.23 3.55
N TYR A 265 9.33 -15.98 3.12
CA TYR A 265 9.90 -15.65 1.80
C TYR A 265 11.41 -15.88 1.72
N ILE A 266 12.14 -15.75 2.84
CA ILE A 266 13.58 -16.02 2.88
C ILE A 266 13.92 -17.48 3.20
N GLN A 267 12.93 -18.31 3.56
CA GLN A 267 13.04 -19.77 3.72
C GLN A 267 14.19 -20.25 4.62
N GLY A 268 14.45 -19.52 5.72
CA GLY A 268 15.52 -19.87 6.67
C GLY A 268 16.94 -19.66 6.13
N ARG A 269 17.09 -18.98 4.98
CA ARG A 269 18.41 -18.50 4.53
C ARG A 269 18.99 -17.56 5.58
N ASN A 270 20.31 -17.64 5.79
CA ASN A 270 20.99 -16.83 6.80
C ASN A 270 20.97 -15.36 6.37
N TRP A 271 20.08 -14.60 7.00
CA TRP A 271 20.00 -13.16 6.84
C TRP A 271 20.78 -12.49 7.98
N VAL A 272 21.53 -11.44 7.63
CA VAL A 272 22.27 -10.64 8.60
C VAL A 272 21.68 -9.26 8.63
N GLN A 273 21.30 -8.81 9.83
CA GLN A 273 20.73 -7.49 10.01
C GLN A 273 21.69 -6.40 9.49
N PRO A 274 21.21 -5.49 8.62
CA PRO A 274 22.00 -4.36 8.16
C PRO A 274 22.41 -3.45 9.32
N LYS A 275 23.66 -3.02 9.31
CA LYS A 275 24.16 -2.07 10.30
C LYS A 275 23.47 -0.71 10.16
N PRO A 276 23.22 0.04 11.25
CA PRO A 276 22.52 1.32 11.20
C PRO A 276 23.10 2.33 10.19
N GLU A 277 24.43 2.39 10.04
CA GLU A 277 25.11 3.30 9.12
C GLU A 277 24.86 3.03 7.63
N LYS A 278 24.27 1.88 7.28
CA LYS A 278 23.88 1.54 5.91
C LYS A 278 22.49 2.04 5.55
N ARG A 279 21.68 2.39 6.55
CA ARG A 279 20.31 2.87 6.33
C ARG A 279 20.34 4.34 5.93
N SER A 280 19.52 4.67 4.95
CA SER A 280 19.25 6.05 4.57
C SER A 280 17.75 6.22 4.40
N SER A 281 17.21 7.28 5.00
CA SER A 281 15.82 7.68 4.88
C SER A 281 15.76 9.14 4.49
N TYR A 282 14.95 9.47 3.50
CA TYR A 282 14.73 10.80 2.94
C TYR A 282 13.42 11.38 3.50
N TRP A 283 13.27 11.31 4.82
CA TRP A 283 12.13 11.80 5.58
C TRP A 283 12.61 12.52 6.86
N TRP A 284 11.74 13.29 7.51
CA TRP A 284 12.08 14.00 8.75
C TRP A 284 10.91 13.99 9.72
N VAL A 285 11.16 14.15 11.01
CA VAL A 285 10.08 14.33 12.00
C VAL A 285 9.51 15.74 11.83
N ILE A 286 8.20 15.85 11.72
CA ILE A 286 7.50 17.14 11.76
C ILE A 286 7.22 17.47 13.23
N ASP A 287 7.75 18.62 13.66
CA ASP A 287 7.52 19.21 14.99
C ASP A 287 6.07 19.68 15.19
#